data_AF-A0A6P0PMJ5-F1
#
_entry.id   AF-A0A6P0PMJ5-F1
#
_cell.length_a   1.000
_cell.length_b   1.000
_cell.length_c   1.000
_cell.angle_alpha   90.00
_cell.angle_beta   90.00
_cell.angle_gamma   90.00
#
_symmetry.space_group_name_H-M   'P 1'
#
loop_
_entity.id
_entity.type
_entity.pdbx_description
1 polymer ?
#
loop_
_entity_poly.entity_id
_entity_poly.type
_entity_poly.pdbx_seq_one_letter_code
_entity_poly.pdbx_strand_id
1 'polypeptide(L)' 'MMKSCFAGITDPGLLRTVNQDDYYIDPDGRFFIVADGMGGHAGGQEASK' A
#
# COMPACT_ATOMS: atom_id res chain seq x y z
N MET A 1 20.85 3.94 -17.80
CA MET A 1 20.76 3.94 -16.33
C MET A 1 19.88 2.76 -15.94
N MET A 2 20.35 1.87 -15.05
CA MET A 2 19.52 0.75 -14.59
C MET A 2 18.37 1.28 -13.73
N LYS A 3 17.13 0.92 -14.09
CA LYS A 3 15.95 1.14 -13.26
C LYS A 3 15.74 -0.08 -12.37
N SER A 4 15.41 0.14 -11.11
CA SER A 4 14.95 -0.93 -10.23
C SER A 4 13.53 -1.32 -10.64
N CYS A 5 13.25 -2.62 -10.74
CA CYS A 5 11.91 -3.13 -10.95
C CYS A 5 11.31 -3.50 -9.59
N PHE A 6 10.21 -2.86 -9.22
CA PHE A 6 9.44 -3.17 -8.01
C PHE A 6 8.10 -3.80 -8.40
N ALA A 7 7.56 -4.62 -7.50
CA ALA A 7 6.23 -5.21 -7.62
C ALA A 7 5.56 -5.14 -6.25
N GLY A 8 4.23 -5.00 -6.24
CA GLY A 8 3.44 -4.86 -5.02
C GLY A 8 2.11 -5.60 -5.15
N ILE A 9 1.64 -6.11 -4.02
CA ILE A 9 0.36 -6.78 -3.83
C ILE A 9 -0.03 -6.59 -2.37
N THR A 10 -1.32 -6.45 -2.09
CA THR A 10 -1.85 -6.39 -0.72
C THR A 10 -3.13 -7.21 -0.60
N ASP A 11 -3.43 -7.72 0.60
CA ASP A 11 -4.56 -8.58 0.90
C ASP A 11 -5.10 -8.29 2.33
N PRO A 12 -6.43 -8.23 2.55
CA PRO A 12 -7.00 -8.00 3.88
C PRO A 12 -6.72 -9.13 4.90
N GLY A 13 -6.24 -10.28 4.44
CA GLY A 13 -6.04 -11.48 5.23
C GLY A 13 -7.35 -12.19 5.56
N LEU A 14 -7.30 -13.06 6.57
CA LEU A 14 -8.40 -13.97 6.90
C LEU A 14 -9.45 -13.40 7.88
N LEU A 15 -9.13 -12.30 8.56
CA LEU A 15 -9.93 -11.79 9.69
C LEU A 15 -10.58 -10.43 9.44
N ARG A 16 -9.90 -9.52 8.73
CA ARG A 16 -10.43 -8.18 8.48
C ARG A 16 -11.29 -8.18 7.22
N THR A 17 -12.40 -7.45 7.26
CA THR A 17 -13.29 -7.27 6.10
C THR A 17 -12.84 -6.14 5.18
N VAL A 18 -11.94 -5.26 5.65
CA VAL A 18 -11.43 -4.10 4.92
C VAL A 18 -9.92 -4.11 5.02
N ASN A 19 -9.25 -4.00 3.88
CA ASN A 19 -7.82 -3.76 3.83
C ASN A 19 -7.57 -2.26 3.95
N GLN A 20 -6.77 -1.85 4.94
CA GLN A 20 -6.37 -0.46 5.13
C GLN A 20 -4.90 -0.24 4.75
N ASP A 21 -4.23 -1.26 4.21
CA ASP A 21 -2.90 -1.14 3.66
C ASP A 21 -2.97 -0.56 2.24
N ASP A 22 -2.00 0.29 1.89
CA ASP A 22 -1.80 0.74 0.51
C ASP A 22 -0.31 0.75 0.15
N TYR A 23 -0.01 0.70 -1.14
CA TYR A 23 1.35 0.79 -1.67
C TYR A 23 1.41 1.60 -2.96
N TYR A 24 2.54 2.28 -3.16
CA TYR A 24 2.84 3.00 -4.39
C TYR A 24 4.19 2.59 -4.94
N ILE A 25 4.26 2.41 -6.26
CA ILE A 25 5.50 2.13 -6.98
C ILE A 25 5.75 3.26 -7.97
N ASP A 26 6.89 3.93 -7.83
CA ASP A 26 7.31 4.94 -8.79
C ASP A 26 7.59 4.28 -10.16
N PRO A 27 6.95 4.72 -11.25
CA PRO A 27 7.11 4.11 -12.57
C PRO A 27 8.53 4.28 -13.14
N ASP A 28 9.31 5.20 -12.57
CA ASP A 28 10.72 5.38 -12.89
C ASP A 28 11.65 4.49 -12.08
N GLY A 29 11.13 3.66 -11.18
CA GLY A 29 11.91 2.72 -10.38
C GLY A 29 12.80 3.42 -9.36
N ARG A 30 12.44 4.65 -8.94
CA ARG A 30 13.23 5.42 -7.97
C ARG A 30 12.96 5.02 -6.53
N PHE A 31 11.71 4.69 -6.21
CA PHE A 31 11.27 4.31 -4.87
C PHE A 31 9.96 3.51 -4.91
N PHE A 32 9.63 2.90 -3.78
CA PHE A 32 8.31 2.39 -3.45
C PHE A 32 7.94 2.81 -2.03
N ILE A 33 6.64 2.86 -1.74
CA ILE A 33 6.08 3.20 -0.42
C ILE A 33 5.09 2.10 -0.04
N VAL A 34 5.04 1.78 1.25
CA VAL A 34 4.00 0.95 1.87
C VAL A 34 3.48 1.70 3.09
N ALA A 35 2.16 1.75 3.26
CA ALA A 35 1.49 2.40 4.38
C ALA A 35 0.46 1.45 5.02
N ASP A 36 0.57 1.25 6.33
CA ASP A 36 -0.43 0.53 7.15
C ASP A 36 -1.38 1.58 7.75
N GLY A 37 -2.62 1.59 7.24
CA GLY A 37 -3.65 2.54 7.65
C GLY A 37 -4.35 2.13 8.94
N MET A 38 -4.53 3.09 9.84
CA MET A 38 -5.29 2.91 11.09
C MET A 38 -6.34 4.02 11.26
N GLY A 39 -7.50 3.71 11.84
CA GLY A 39 -8.52 4.73 12.14
C GLY A 39 -9.97 4.24 12.30
N GLY A 40 -10.26 2.98 12.00
CA GLY A 40 -11.64 2.45 12.01
C GLY A 40 -12.51 3.03 10.89
N HIS A 41 -13.60 2.34 10.54
CA HIS A 41 -14.40 2.65 9.35
C HIS A 41 -13.53 2.90 8.10
N ALA A 42 -13.67 4.03 7.41
CA ALA A 42 -12.84 4.43 6.27
C ALA A 42 -11.55 5.19 6.67
N GLY A 43 -11.35 5.53 7.95
CA GLY A 43 -10.29 6.43 8.38
C GLY A 43 -8.87 5.93 8.10
N GLY A 44 -8.63 4.62 8.28
CA GLY A 44 -7.34 4.02 7.95
C GLY A 44 -7.08 3.95 6.45
N GLN A 45 -8.11 3.67 5.66
CA GLN A 45 -8.00 3.60 4.20
C GLN A 45 -7.71 4.97 3.58
N GLU A 46 -8.30 6.05 4.10
CA GLU A 46 -7.99 7.41 3.64
C GLU A 46 -6.61 7.89 4.10
N ALA A 47 -6.09 7.35 5.21
CA ALA A 47 -4.78 7.71 5.72
C ALA A 47 -3.62 7.03 4.98
N SER A 48 -3.83 5.84 4.43
CA SER A 48 -2.80 5.08 3.70
C SER A 48 -2.70 5.44 2.21
N LYS A 49 -3.76 6.03 1.64
CA LYS A 49 -3.89 6.39 0.22
C LYS A 49 -3.21 7.71 -0.15
#